data_AF-A0A9N9DYI4-F1
#
_entry.id   AF-A0A9N9DYI4-F1
#
_cell.length_a   1.000
_cell.length_b   1.000
_cell.length_c   1.000
_cell.angle_alpha   90.00
_cell.angle_beta   90.00
_cell.angle_gamma   90.00
#
_symmetry.space_group_name_H-M   'P 1'
#
loop_
_entity.id
_entity.type
_entity.pdbx_description
1 polymer ?
#
loop_
_entity_poly.entity_id
_entity_poly.type
_entity_poly.pdbx_seq_one_letter_code
_entity_poly.pdbx_strand_id
1 'polypeptide(L)'
;ENAVEEQSNVVAAHDKNNSRRINPHKYLLYKPTFSQLMVYIATAFKEINENSALLLYLSADGIKRPVSEKDSIIGYNGGIVTSSRKTFDKTDVVDTNSLVNCLHPNDLVPFTRKPLFLIVDSPNSTAFSSFPRVFDQPFCCLMSPTEYPPSITDTSQIGSLLTLFLHAPLLAFAFISGIHELAKESWERCLVLMTEMEAEVVELFNKSDLEKSVKRFLQDDFLRQFLVRFVLCQSLLRAHTAFQNEKHYPTSSPSLPSGLSVTTELFVKIQQLVKEAH
;
A
#
# COMPACT_ATOMS: atom_id res chain seq x y z
N GLU A 1 -37.27 -50.73 -32.24
CA GLU A 1 -36.28 -49.65 -32.31
C GLU A 1 -37.00 -48.34 -32.00
N ASN A 2 -36.33 -47.41 -31.28
CA ASN A 2 -36.84 -46.16 -30.70
C ASN A 2 -37.39 -46.27 -29.26
N ALA A 3 -36.48 -46.37 -28.28
CA ALA A 3 -36.68 -45.90 -26.90
C ALA A 3 -35.39 -45.97 -26.04
N VAL A 4 -34.24 -45.42 -26.46
CA VAL A 4 -33.04 -45.31 -25.57
C VAL A 4 -32.14 -44.09 -25.88
N GLU A 5 -32.68 -42.94 -26.28
CA GLU A 5 -31.82 -41.78 -26.63
C GLU A 5 -32.31 -40.42 -26.09
N GLU A 6 -32.92 -40.42 -24.91
CA GLU A 6 -33.38 -39.17 -24.28
C GLU A 6 -33.06 -39.13 -22.78
N GLN A 7 -31.78 -39.35 -22.43
CA GLN A 7 -31.31 -39.21 -21.05
C GLN A 7 -29.79 -38.98 -20.98
N SER A 8 -29.29 -37.93 -21.64
CA SER A 8 -27.86 -37.53 -21.50
C SER A 8 -27.59 -36.03 -21.60
N ASN A 9 -28.60 -35.16 -21.65
CA ASN A 9 -28.40 -33.73 -21.88
C ASN A 9 -28.84 -32.77 -20.76
N VAL A 10 -29.04 -33.23 -19.53
CA VAL A 10 -29.46 -32.36 -18.40
C VAL A 10 -28.31 -32.06 -17.40
N VAL A 11 -27.11 -32.60 -17.60
CA VAL A 11 -25.98 -32.37 -16.66
C VAL A 11 -25.00 -31.27 -17.12
N ALA A 12 -25.24 -30.65 -18.29
CA ALA A 12 -24.33 -29.65 -18.87
C ALA A 12 -24.71 -28.18 -18.55
N ALA A 13 -25.45 -27.93 -17.46
CA ALA A 13 -25.97 -26.59 -17.13
C ALA A 13 -25.51 -26.04 -15.76
N HIS A 14 -24.42 -26.55 -15.18
CA HIS A 14 -23.94 -26.04 -13.89
C HIS A 14 -22.51 -25.51 -13.81
N ASP A 15 -21.80 -25.35 -14.94
CA ASP A 15 -20.36 -25.03 -14.90
C ASP A 15 -19.90 -23.96 -15.90
N LYS A 16 -20.66 -22.86 -16.05
CA LYS A 16 -20.29 -21.72 -16.90
C LYS A 16 -20.51 -20.35 -16.26
N ASN A 17 -20.24 -20.23 -14.97
CA ASN A 17 -20.01 -18.92 -14.36
C ASN A 17 -18.61 -18.84 -13.74
N ASN A 18 -17.63 -19.41 -14.45
CA ASN A 18 -16.23 -19.05 -14.23
C ASN A 18 -16.07 -17.62 -14.77
N SER A 19 -16.39 -16.63 -13.94
CA SER A 19 -16.14 -15.21 -14.21
C SER A 19 -14.67 -15.10 -14.55
N ARG A 20 -14.34 -15.05 -15.85
CA ARG A 20 -12.96 -14.94 -16.31
C ARG A 20 -12.37 -13.74 -15.59
N ARG A 21 -11.41 -13.97 -14.68
CA ARG A 21 -10.69 -12.89 -14.00
C ARG A 21 -9.99 -12.10 -15.11
N ILE A 22 -10.56 -10.95 -15.48
CA ILE A 22 -9.95 -10.05 -16.45
C ILE A 22 -8.77 -9.39 -15.76
N ASN A 23 -7.63 -9.30 -16.45
CA ASN A 23 -6.47 -8.61 -15.91
C ASN A 23 -6.85 -7.17 -15.53
N PRO A 24 -6.38 -6.65 -14.39
CA PRO A 24 -6.66 -5.29 -13.99
C PRO A 24 -6.11 -4.30 -15.03
N HIS A 25 -6.90 -3.28 -15.35
CA HIS A 25 -6.45 -2.19 -16.20
C HIS A 25 -5.43 -1.35 -15.43
N LYS A 26 -4.21 -1.22 -15.98
CA LYS A 26 -3.09 -0.53 -15.32
C LYS A 26 -2.75 0.75 -16.07
N TYR A 27 -2.81 1.86 -15.35
CA TYR A 27 -2.27 3.14 -15.80
C TYR A 27 -0.97 3.44 -15.04
N LEU A 28 0.10 3.74 -15.76
CA LEU A 28 1.36 4.21 -15.18
C LEU A 28 1.58 5.65 -15.62
N LEU A 29 1.54 6.58 -14.66
CA LEU A 29 1.70 8.00 -14.91
C LEU A 29 3.04 8.47 -14.33
N TYR A 30 3.95 8.91 -15.19
CA TYR A 30 5.21 9.52 -14.76
C TYR A 30 5.05 11.03 -14.64
N LYS A 31 5.20 11.56 -13.42
CA LYS A 31 5.07 12.99 -13.09
C LYS A 31 3.83 13.65 -13.74
N PRO A 32 2.60 13.13 -13.52
CA PRO A 32 1.40 13.72 -14.08
C PRO A 32 1.11 15.08 -13.43
N THR A 33 0.46 15.97 -14.18
CA THR A 33 -0.20 17.16 -13.60
C THR A 33 -1.43 16.74 -12.80
N PHE A 34 -1.90 17.58 -11.87
CA PHE A 34 -3.13 17.34 -11.11
C PHE A 34 -4.33 16.99 -12.01
N SER A 35 -4.57 17.79 -13.06
CA SER A 35 -5.69 17.55 -13.97
C SER A 35 -5.56 16.21 -14.72
N GLN A 36 -4.35 15.85 -15.18
CA GLN A 36 -4.13 14.54 -15.80
C GLN A 36 -4.43 13.42 -14.82
N LEU A 37 -3.90 13.50 -13.60
CA LEU A 37 -4.14 12.50 -12.56
C LEU A 37 -5.64 12.30 -12.31
N MET A 38 -6.40 13.39 -12.16
CA MET A 38 -7.85 13.33 -11.94
C MET A 38 -8.61 12.69 -13.11
N VAL A 39 -8.21 12.96 -14.36
CA VAL A 39 -8.81 12.34 -15.54
C VAL A 39 -8.61 10.82 -15.54
N TYR A 40 -7.39 10.35 -15.24
CA TYR A 40 -7.09 8.93 -15.21
C TYR A 40 -7.79 8.22 -14.04
N ILE A 41 -7.84 8.85 -12.85
CA ILE A 41 -8.58 8.30 -11.70
C ILE A 41 -10.07 8.20 -12.04
N ALA A 42 -10.67 9.24 -12.63
CA ALA A 42 -12.08 9.21 -13.03
C ALA A 42 -12.37 8.16 -14.11
N THR A 43 -11.44 7.96 -15.04
CA THR A 43 -11.54 6.93 -16.09
C THR A 43 -11.53 5.53 -15.45
N ALA A 44 -10.52 5.23 -14.63
CA ALA A 44 -10.43 3.97 -13.92
C ALA A 44 -11.65 3.74 -13.00
N PHE A 45 -12.10 4.78 -12.29
CA PHE A 45 -13.28 4.72 -11.44
C PHE A 45 -14.56 4.34 -12.21
N LYS A 46 -14.73 4.83 -13.43
CA LYS A 46 -15.87 4.50 -14.29
C LYS A 46 -15.92 3.00 -14.63
N GLU A 47 -14.77 2.37 -14.82
CA GLU A 47 -14.64 0.97 -15.26
C GLU A 47 -14.86 -0.05 -14.12
N ILE A 48 -14.83 0.38 -12.86
CA ILE A 48 -15.02 -0.50 -11.69
C ILE A 48 -16.47 -0.98 -11.57
N ASN A 49 -16.67 -2.28 -11.38
CA ASN A 49 -17.93 -2.90 -11.00
C ASN A 49 -17.97 -3.28 -9.51
N GLU A 50 -19.10 -3.81 -9.04
CA GLU A 50 -19.35 -4.16 -7.63
C GLU A 50 -18.36 -5.18 -7.03
N ASN A 51 -17.72 -6.00 -7.88
CA ASN A 51 -16.77 -7.03 -7.45
C ASN A 51 -15.30 -6.58 -7.54
N SER A 52 -15.03 -5.39 -8.08
CA SER A 52 -13.68 -4.85 -8.27
C SER A 52 -13.38 -3.68 -7.32
N ALA A 53 -12.11 -3.32 -7.18
CA ALA A 53 -11.65 -2.18 -6.39
C ALA A 53 -10.69 -1.30 -7.21
N LEU A 54 -10.66 -0.01 -6.88
CA LEU A 54 -9.63 0.90 -7.39
C LEU A 54 -8.38 0.76 -6.53
N LEU A 55 -7.25 0.39 -7.11
CA LEU A 55 -5.94 0.54 -6.46
C LEU A 55 -5.29 1.83 -6.96
N LEU A 56 -5.02 2.77 -6.06
CA LEU A 56 -4.18 3.94 -6.34
C LEU A 56 -2.85 3.80 -5.60
N TYR A 57 -1.75 3.79 -6.33
CA TYR A 57 -0.40 3.84 -5.77
C TYR A 57 0.23 5.20 -6.07
N LEU A 58 0.47 5.99 -5.03
CA LEU A 58 1.03 7.33 -5.13
C LEU A 58 2.44 7.31 -4.54
N SER A 59 3.45 7.57 -5.38
CA SER A 59 4.86 7.68 -4.98
C SER A 59 5.40 9.04 -5.43
N ALA A 60 5.44 10.01 -4.52
CA ALA A 60 5.95 11.35 -4.79
C ALA A 60 6.18 12.15 -3.50
N ASP A 61 6.92 13.25 -3.63
CA ASP A 61 7.14 14.19 -2.53
C ASP A 61 5.84 14.75 -1.98
N GLY A 62 5.86 15.03 -0.69
CA GLY A 62 4.74 15.59 0.04
C GLY A 62 4.88 17.10 0.21
N ILE A 63 3.76 17.80 0.20
CA ILE A 63 3.71 19.22 0.55
C ILE A 63 2.78 19.43 1.74
N LYS A 64 3.26 20.18 2.73
CA LYS A 64 2.50 20.53 3.93
C LYS A 64 2.17 22.01 3.86
N ARG A 65 0.95 22.39 4.20
CA ARG A 65 0.59 23.79 4.33
C ARG A 65 1.23 24.36 5.60
N PRO A 66 2.04 25.43 5.54
CA PRO A 66 2.54 26.09 6.74
C PRO A 66 1.40 26.92 7.34
N VAL A 67 0.68 26.44 8.37
CA VAL A 67 -0.35 27.27 9.01
C VAL A 67 -0.47 27.04 10.52
N SER A 68 -0.70 28.15 11.22
CA SER A 68 -1.35 28.24 12.53
C SER A 68 -2.72 27.55 12.51
N GLU A 69 -3.05 26.83 13.58
CA GLU A 69 -4.22 25.93 13.72
C GLU A 69 -5.59 26.53 13.30
N LYS A 70 -5.73 27.86 13.28
CA LYS A 70 -7.01 28.57 13.06
C LYS A 70 -7.55 28.55 11.62
N ASP A 71 -6.71 28.33 10.60
CA ASP A 71 -7.14 28.33 9.18
C ASP A 71 -6.99 26.95 8.50
N SER A 72 -6.78 25.89 9.30
CA SER A 72 -6.62 24.54 8.77
C SER A 72 -7.98 23.96 8.34
N ILE A 73 -8.12 23.60 7.06
CA ILE A 73 -9.32 22.93 6.54
C ILE A 73 -9.00 21.43 6.52
N ILE A 74 -9.76 20.65 7.28
CA ILE A 74 -9.57 19.20 7.39
C ILE A 74 -9.53 18.58 5.99
N GLY A 75 -8.46 17.82 5.72
CA GLY A 75 -8.23 17.14 4.44
C GLY A 75 -7.74 18.03 3.29
N TYR A 76 -7.46 19.32 3.54
CA TYR A 76 -6.87 20.28 2.59
C TYR A 76 -5.61 20.99 3.14
N ASN A 77 -4.93 20.36 4.10
CA ASN A 77 -3.75 20.90 4.78
C ASN A 77 -2.42 20.54 4.09
N GLY A 78 -2.46 20.28 2.79
CA GLY A 78 -1.37 19.67 2.02
C GLY A 78 -1.64 18.22 1.65
N GLY A 79 -0.76 17.67 0.80
CA GLY A 79 -0.96 16.39 0.16
C GLY A 79 0.27 15.95 -0.63
N ILE A 80 0.04 15.35 -1.80
CA ILE A 80 1.09 14.81 -2.67
C ILE A 80 1.34 15.74 -3.84
N VAL A 81 2.60 16.09 -4.11
CA VAL A 81 2.98 17.01 -5.19
C VAL A 81 2.67 16.38 -6.55
N THR A 82 2.08 17.17 -7.44
CA THR A 82 1.91 16.81 -8.86
C THR A 82 2.78 17.72 -9.72
N SER A 83 3.01 17.33 -10.97
CA SER A 83 3.82 18.12 -11.89
C SER A 83 3.13 19.44 -12.23
N SER A 84 3.90 20.54 -12.26
CA SER A 84 3.46 21.84 -12.76
C SER A 84 4.27 22.21 -14.00
N ARG A 85 3.62 22.81 -15.00
CA ARG A 85 4.27 23.25 -16.24
C ARG A 85 5.13 24.52 -16.06
N LYS A 86 5.08 25.18 -14.90
CA LYS A 86 5.84 26.40 -14.61
C LYS A 86 7.08 26.07 -13.77
N THR A 87 8.25 26.46 -14.26
CA THR A 87 9.53 26.42 -13.53
C THR A 87 9.46 27.38 -12.34
N PHE A 88 9.61 26.85 -11.13
CA PHE A 88 9.68 27.67 -9.91
C PHE A 88 11.15 28.04 -9.64
N ASP A 89 11.41 29.34 -9.47
CA ASP A 89 12.66 29.82 -8.89
C ASP A 89 12.69 29.44 -7.40
N LYS A 90 13.83 28.95 -6.94
CA LYS A 90 14.06 28.27 -5.65
C LYS A 90 13.95 29.16 -4.39
N THR A 91 13.38 30.36 -4.47
CA THR A 91 13.57 31.39 -3.44
C THR A 91 12.37 31.70 -2.55
N ASP A 92 11.18 31.15 -2.77
CA ASP A 92 10.01 31.58 -1.99
C ASP A 92 9.37 30.50 -1.11
N VAL A 93 9.05 30.93 0.11
CA VAL A 93 8.17 30.31 1.12
C VAL A 93 7.04 29.53 0.43
N VAL A 94 6.82 28.25 0.82
CA VAL A 94 5.80 27.31 0.28
C VAL A 94 4.66 28.05 -0.43
N ASP A 95 4.85 28.27 -1.73
CA ASP A 95 4.06 29.26 -2.44
C ASP A 95 2.62 28.75 -2.57
N THR A 96 1.61 29.60 -2.39
CA THR A 96 0.19 29.18 -2.42
C THR A 96 -0.14 28.45 -3.75
N ASN A 97 0.62 28.76 -4.82
CA ASN A 97 0.59 28.09 -6.11
C ASN A 97 1.00 26.60 -6.10
N SER A 98 1.85 26.18 -5.16
CA SER A 98 2.28 24.79 -5.02
C SER A 98 1.17 23.90 -4.44
N LEU A 99 0.31 24.46 -3.58
CA LEU A 99 -0.88 23.76 -3.05
C LEU A 99 -1.94 23.51 -4.11
N VAL A 100 -2.06 24.39 -5.11
CA VAL A 100 -2.98 24.20 -6.26
C VAL A 100 -2.56 23.01 -7.13
N ASN A 101 -1.26 22.69 -7.14
CA ASN A 101 -0.70 21.59 -7.91
C ASN A 101 -0.33 20.39 -7.01
N CYS A 102 -1.12 20.13 -5.98
CA CYS A 102 -0.99 18.93 -5.17
C CYS A 102 -2.34 18.21 -5.02
N LEU A 103 -2.27 16.89 -4.88
CA LEU A 103 -3.42 16.05 -4.58
C LEU A 103 -3.63 16.04 -3.07
N HIS A 104 -4.68 16.69 -2.59
CA HIS A 104 -5.08 16.61 -1.21
C HIS A 104 -5.87 15.33 -0.94
N PRO A 105 -5.89 14.83 0.31
CA PRO A 105 -6.74 13.71 0.70
C PRO A 105 -8.19 13.90 0.25
N ASN A 106 -8.77 15.07 0.50
CA ASN A 106 -10.19 15.27 0.21
C ASN A 106 -10.53 15.33 -1.29
N ASP A 107 -9.55 15.52 -2.17
CA ASP A 107 -9.76 15.46 -3.63
C ASP A 107 -10.14 14.04 -4.10
N LEU A 108 -9.80 13.02 -3.31
CA LEU A 108 -10.13 11.63 -3.61
C LEU A 108 -11.51 11.20 -3.09
N VAL A 109 -12.19 12.03 -2.29
CA VAL A 109 -13.49 11.70 -1.69
C VAL A 109 -14.51 11.30 -2.75
N PRO A 110 -14.60 11.96 -3.92
CA PRO A 110 -15.53 11.53 -4.96
C PRO A 110 -15.39 10.07 -5.38
N PHE A 111 -14.17 9.53 -5.35
CA PHE A 111 -13.83 8.17 -5.78
C PHE A 111 -14.00 7.12 -4.68
N THR A 112 -14.28 7.52 -3.44
CA THR A 112 -14.69 6.59 -2.36
C THR A 112 -16.15 6.14 -2.47
N ARG A 113 -16.84 6.50 -3.55
CA ARG A 113 -18.16 5.92 -3.92
C ARG A 113 -18.08 4.48 -4.42
N LYS A 114 -16.87 3.93 -4.59
CA LYS A 114 -16.59 2.52 -4.88
C LYS A 114 -15.43 2.06 -3.99
N PRO A 115 -15.17 0.74 -3.85
CA PRO A 115 -14.04 0.24 -3.09
C PRO A 115 -12.71 0.86 -3.54
N LEU A 116 -11.98 1.51 -2.62
CA LEU A 116 -10.71 2.17 -2.89
C LEU A 116 -9.61 1.65 -1.96
N PHE A 117 -8.58 1.07 -2.55
CA PHE A 117 -7.33 0.72 -1.90
C PHE A 117 -6.26 1.74 -2.28
N LEU A 118 -5.69 2.43 -1.31
CA LEU A 118 -4.74 3.51 -1.51
C LEU A 118 -3.39 3.12 -0.89
N ILE A 119 -2.30 3.36 -1.61
CA ILE A 119 -0.94 3.28 -1.11
C ILE A 119 -0.31 4.66 -1.31
N VAL A 120 0.10 5.31 -0.23
CA VAL A 120 0.71 6.64 -0.23
C VAL A 120 2.13 6.53 0.29
N ASP A 121 3.06 6.66 -0.63
CA ASP A 121 4.49 6.57 -0.41
C ASP A 121 5.11 7.96 -0.56
N SER A 122 5.19 8.66 0.58
CA SER A 122 5.52 10.08 0.64
C SER A 122 5.91 10.51 2.07
N PRO A 123 6.81 11.48 2.24
CA PRO A 123 7.06 12.12 3.55
C PRO A 123 5.83 12.80 4.18
N ASN A 124 4.77 13.02 3.40
CA ASN A 124 3.48 13.54 3.87
C ASN A 124 2.33 12.51 3.78
N SER A 125 2.65 11.21 3.75
CA SER A 125 1.67 10.12 3.65
C SER A 125 0.58 10.19 4.72
N THR A 126 0.94 10.58 5.94
CA THR A 126 0.04 10.68 7.10
C THR A 126 -1.07 11.71 6.97
N ALA A 127 -0.99 12.63 5.98
CA ALA A 127 -2.10 13.50 5.62
C ALA A 127 -3.35 12.70 5.22
N PHE A 128 -3.19 11.47 4.73
CA PHE A 128 -4.26 10.58 4.30
C PHE A 128 -4.80 9.67 5.43
N SER A 129 -4.35 9.84 6.67
CA SER A 129 -4.80 9.04 7.82
C SER A 129 -6.28 9.28 8.18
N SER A 130 -6.72 10.54 8.06
CA SER A 130 -8.06 11.00 8.45
C SER A 130 -8.92 11.27 7.21
N PHE A 131 -9.20 10.21 6.46
CA PHE A 131 -10.00 10.26 5.24
C PHE A 131 -11.51 10.17 5.54
N PRO A 132 -12.36 11.07 5.04
CA PRO A 132 -13.79 11.03 5.35
C PRO A 132 -14.49 9.85 4.66
N ARG A 133 -15.23 9.05 5.44
CA ARG A 133 -15.92 7.83 4.98
C ARG A 133 -17.40 8.08 4.69
N VAL A 134 -17.67 8.87 3.65
CA VAL A 134 -19.02 9.43 3.40
C VAL A 134 -19.99 8.41 2.76
N PHE A 135 -19.48 7.44 1.99
CA PHE A 135 -20.31 6.56 1.14
C PHE A 135 -20.42 5.10 1.61
N ASP A 136 -19.89 4.79 2.79
CA ASP A 136 -19.88 3.43 3.38
C ASP A 136 -19.34 2.35 2.43
N GLN A 137 -18.37 2.70 1.58
CA GLN A 137 -17.66 1.77 0.72
C GLN A 137 -16.34 1.34 1.36
N PRO A 138 -15.84 0.12 1.03
CA PRO A 138 -14.54 -0.34 1.49
C PRO A 138 -13.43 0.67 1.16
N PHE A 139 -12.69 1.10 2.17
CA PHE A 139 -11.54 1.98 2.03
C PHE A 139 -10.39 1.46 2.88
N CYS A 140 -9.19 1.43 2.31
CA CYS A 140 -7.96 1.11 3.03
C CYS A 140 -6.83 1.97 2.46
N CYS A 141 -6.06 2.61 3.32
CA CYS A 141 -4.92 3.43 2.97
C CYS A 141 -3.68 2.91 3.70
N LEU A 142 -2.64 2.52 2.95
CA LEU A 142 -1.32 2.20 3.46
C LEU A 142 -0.41 3.42 3.28
N MET A 143 0.20 3.89 4.35
CA MET A 143 1.02 5.10 4.39
C MET A 143 2.45 4.74 4.74
N SER A 144 3.43 5.23 3.97
CA SER A 144 4.86 5.06 4.26
C SER A 144 5.27 5.74 5.57
N PRO A 145 6.44 5.38 6.13
CA PRO A 145 7.12 6.21 7.10
C PRO A 145 7.25 7.65 6.59
N THR A 146 7.20 8.63 7.50
CA THR A 146 7.40 10.04 7.15
C THR A 146 8.85 10.47 7.27
N GLU A 147 9.64 9.72 8.05
CA GLU A 147 11.06 9.95 8.31
C GLU A 147 11.76 8.59 8.38
N TYR A 148 13.02 8.52 7.93
CA TYR A 148 13.87 7.34 8.10
C TYR A 148 14.99 7.65 9.11
N PRO A 149 15.50 6.64 9.85
CA PRO A 149 16.65 6.86 10.73
C PRO A 149 17.86 7.42 9.95
N PRO A 150 18.69 8.30 10.54
CA PRO A 150 19.84 8.90 9.85
C PRO A 150 20.87 7.89 9.34
N SER A 151 20.90 6.67 9.92
CA SER A 151 21.78 5.59 9.49
C SER A 151 21.32 4.90 8.20
N ILE A 152 20.08 5.10 7.77
CA ILE A 152 19.52 4.50 6.56
C ILE A 152 19.71 5.47 5.41
N THR A 153 20.34 5.02 4.33
CA THR A 153 20.56 5.83 3.13
C THR A 153 19.23 6.21 2.48
N ASP A 154 19.06 7.49 2.14
CA ASP A 154 17.90 7.93 1.37
C ASP A 154 18.04 7.52 -0.10
N THR A 155 17.20 6.58 -0.53
CA THR A 155 17.13 6.08 -1.92
C THR A 155 15.90 6.57 -2.66
N SER A 156 15.18 7.57 -2.14
CA SER A 156 13.91 8.08 -2.70
C SER A 156 13.93 8.36 -4.22
N GLN A 157 15.09 8.70 -4.77
CA GLN A 157 15.28 8.96 -6.21
C GLN A 157 15.26 7.70 -7.10
N ILE A 158 15.58 6.52 -6.54
CA ILE A 158 15.65 5.23 -7.26
C ILE A 158 14.64 4.20 -6.75
N GLY A 159 13.93 4.51 -5.66
CA GLY A 159 12.89 3.68 -5.07
C GLY A 159 12.79 3.90 -3.56
N SER A 160 11.58 3.94 -3.02
CA SER A 160 11.39 4.08 -1.59
C SER A 160 11.56 2.75 -0.86
N LEU A 161 11.81 2.84 0.46
CA LEU A 161 11.88 1.67 1.31
C LEU A 161 10.53 0.94 1.44
N LEU A 162 9.40 1.65 1.53
CA LEU A 162 8.08 1.02 1.59
C LEU A 162 7.83 0.21 0.29
N THR A 163 8.06 0.82 -0.87
CA THR A 163 7.91 0.14 -2.17
C THR A 163 8.77 -1.13 -2.22
N LEU A 164 10.02 -1.03 -1.76
CA LEU A 164 10.94 -2.17 -1.72
C LEU A 164 10.42 -3.30 -0.82
N PHE A 165 9.87 -2.98 0.36
CA PHE A 165 9.24 -4.00 1.23
C PHE A 165 8.00 -4.63 0.61
N LEU A 166 7.13 -3.83 -0.01
CA LEU A 166 5.91 -4.31 -0.64
C LEU A 166 6.19 -5.20 -1.87
N HIS A 167 7.31 -4.99 -2.56
CA HIS A 167 7.71 -5.80 -3.71
C HIS A 167 8.64 -6.97 -3.35
N ALA A 168 9.67 -6.74 -2.56
CA ALA A 168 10.79 -7.65 -2.32
C ALA A 168 11.29 -7.53 -0.87
N PRO A 169 10.55 -8.09 0.12
CA PRO A 169 10.84 -7.89 1.54
C PRO A 169 12.22 -8.39 1.97
N LEU A 170 12.75 -9.47 1.37
CA LEU A 170 14.11 -9.94 1.65
C LEU A 170 15.17 -8.91 1.23
N LEU A 171 15.00 -8.29 0.06
CA LEU A 171 15.92 -7.27 -0.44
C LEU A 171 15.81 -6.00 0.41
N ALA A 172 14.61 -5.63 0.86
CA ALA A 172 14.41 -4.53 1.79
C ALA A 172 15.09 -4.78 3.15
N PHE A 173 14.97 -6.00 3.67
CA PHE A 173 15.66 -6.44 4.88
C PHE A 173 17.19 -6.35 4.72
N ALA A 174 17.73 -6.89 3.61
CA ALA A 174 19.16 -6.81 3.33
C ALA A 174 19.64 -5.35 3.25
N PHE A 175 18.86 -4.48 2.58
CA PHE A 175 19.15 -3.06 2.47
C PHE A 175 19.24 -2.37 3.84
N ILE A 176 18.23 -2.53 4.72
CA ILE A 176 18.25 -1.86 6.04
C ILE A 176 19.31 -2.44 6.97
N SER A 177 19.69 -3.71 6.77
CA SER A 177 20.72 -4.40 7.56
C SER A 177 22.15 -4.15 7.04
N GLY A 178 22.32 -3.38 5.96
CA GLY A 178 23.63 -3.11 5.36
C GLY A 178 24.27 -4.33 4.68
N ILE A 179 23.47 -5.31 4.24
CA ILE A 179 23.92 -6.53 3.57
C ILE A 179 23.93 -6.28 2.07
N HIS A 180 25.12 -6.18 1.48
CA HIS A 180 25.30 -5.93 0.05
C HIS A 180 25.50 -7.20 -0.78
N GLU A 181 26.05 -8.25 -0.15
CA GLU A 181 26.31 -9.54 -0.78
C GLU A 181 25.92 -10.65 0.19
N LEU A 182 25.27 -11.68 -0.34
CA LEU A 182 24.90 -12.88 0.40
C LEU A 182 25.16 -14.10 -0.47
N ALA A 183 25.72 -15.15 0.13
CA ALA A 183 25.90 -16.42 -0.56
C ALA A 183 24.55 -16.96 -1.05
N LYS A 184 24.54 -17.57 -2.23
CA LYS A 184 23.31 -18.08 -2.86
C LYS A 184 22.50 -18.99 -1.93
N GLU A 185 23.18 -19.90 -1.22
CA GLU A 185 22.54 -20.83 -0.29
C GLU A 185 21.85 -20.10 0.88
N SER A 186 22.52 -19.11 1.49
CA SER A 186 21.93 -18.29 2.55
C SER A 186 20.78 -17.44 2.04
N TRP A 187 20.86 -16.90 0.82
CA TRP A 187 19.76 -16.19 0.18
C TRP A 187 18.53 -17.08 0.00
N GLU A 188 18.71 -18.30 -0.49
CA GLU A 188 17.63 -19.29 -0.65
C GLU A 188 17.00 -19.66 0.71
N ARG A 189 17.81 -19.87 1.75
CA ARG A 189 17.29 -20.13 3.12
C ARG A 189 16.54 -18.93 3.70
N CYS A 190 17.03 -17.71 3.51
CA CYS A 190 16.33 -16.49 3.92
C CYS A 190 15.00 -16.30 3.16
N LEU A 191 14.94 -16.69 1.89
CA LEU A 191 13.72 -16.62 1.08
C LEU A 191 12.64 -17.58 1.61
N VAL A 192 13.04 -18.78 2.08
CA VAL A 192 12.13 -19.72 2.76
C VAL A 192 11.59 -19.08 4.04
N LEU A 193 12.45 -18.52 4.89
CA LEU A 193 12.02 -17.83 6.13
C LEU A 193 11.08 -16.66 5.85
N MET A 194 11.32 -15.87 4.80
CA MET A 194 10.41 -14.80 4.36
C MET A 194 9.04 -15.33 3.96
N THR A 195 9.01 -16.41 3.19
CA THR A 195 7.75 -17.05 2.76
C THR A 195 6.96 -17.57 3.96
N GLU A 196 7.64 -18.16 4.94
CA GLU A 196 7.01 -18.62 6.18
C GLU A 196 6.47 -17.46 7.03
N MET A 197 7.17 -16.33 7.10
CA MET A 197 6.66 -15.14 7.80
C MET A 197 5.45 -14.53 7.07
N GLU A 198 5.45 -14.48 5.73
CA GLU A 198 4.27 -14.06 4.97
C GLU A 198 3.07 -14.98 5.25
N ALA A 199 3.27 -16.29 5.31
CA ALA A 199 2.22 -17.26 5.65
C ALA A 199 1.71 -17.07 7.09
N GLU A 200 2.60 -16.82 8.06
CA GLU A 200 2.20 -16.53 9.44
C GLU A 200 1.32 -15.27 9.53
N VAL A 201 1.68 -14.20 8.80
CA VAL A 201 0.87 -12.98 8.74
C VAL A 201 -0.52 -13.25 8.14
N VAL A 202 -0.63 -14.12 7.13
CA VAL A 202 -1.93 -14.56 6.58
C VAL A 202 -2.77 -15.24 7.66
N GLU A 203 -2.19 -16.15 8.45
CA GLU A 203 -2.88 -16.80 9.55
C GLU A 203 -3.31 -15.82 10.65
N LEU A 204 -2.48 -14.82 10.95
CA LEU A 204 -2.83 -13.75 11.88
C LEU A 204 -4.01 -12.91 11.38
N PHE A 205 -4.07 -12.60 10.09
CA PHE A 205 -5.24 -11.92 9.51
C PHE A 205 -6.52 -12.77 9.64
N ASN A 206 -6.44 -14.08 9.44
CA ASN A 206 -7.60 -14.99 9.56
C ASN A 206 -8.14 -15.08 10.99
N LYS A 207 -7.28 -14.93 12.00
CA LYS A 207 -7.63 -15.01 13.44
C LYS A 207 -8.05 -13.67 14.03
N SER A 208 -7.73 -12.55 13.38
CA SER A 208 -7.94 -11.21 13.92
C SER A 208 -9.34 -10.68 13.62
N ASP A 209 -9.89 -9.90 14.56
CA ASP A 209 -11.10 -9.12 14.26
C ASP A 209 -10.72 -7.82 13.55
N LEU A 210 -10.91 -7.84 12.23
CA LEU A 210 -10.59 -6.73 11.34
C LEU A 210 -11.85 -5.97 10.90
N GLU A 211 -11.66 -4.70 10.54
CA GLU A 211 -12.70 -3.91 9.92
C GLU A 211 -13.18 -4.56 8.61
N LYS A 212 -14.48 -4.41 8.30
CA LYS A 212 -15.13 -4.96 7.10
C LYS A 212 -14.39 -4.59 5.80
N SER A 213 -13.88 -3.37 5.71
CA SER A 213 -13.12 -2.88 4.55
C SER A 213 -11.85 -3.70 4.31
N VAL A 214 -11.05 -3.91 5.35
CA VAL A 214 -9.82 -4.72 5.30
C VAL A 214 -10.16 -6.18 4.94
N LYS A 215 -11.18 -6.76 5.60
CA LYS A 215 -11.67 -8.13 5.28
C LYS A 215 -12.04 -8.25 3.79
N ARG A 216 -12.70 -7.23 3.21
CA ARG A 216 -13.07 -7.22 1.78
C ARG A 216 -11.85 -7.19 0.85
N PHE A 217 -10.78 -6.49 1.21
CA PHE A 217 -9.57 -6.43 0.39
C PHE A 217 -8.69 -7.68 0.53
N LEU A 218 -8.70 -8.37 1.68
CA LEU A 218 -8.01 -9.65 1.87
C LEU A 218 -8.55 -10.77 0.96
N GLN A 219 -9.78 -10.65 0.45
CA GLN A 219 -10.36 -11.59 -0.52
C GLN A 219 -9.69 -11.53 -1.90
N ASP A 220 -9.03 -10.42 -2.22
CA ASP A 220 -8.26 -10.27 -3.44
C ASP A 220 -6.80 -10.67 -3.18
N ASP A 221 -6.29 -11.65 -3.92
CA ASP A 221 -4.95 -12.21 -3.70
C ASP A 221 -3.85 -11.15 -3.86
N PHE A 222 -4.04 -10.20 -4.79
CA PHE A 222 -3.07 -9.15 -5.08
C PHE A 222 -3.06 -8.07 -3.99
N LEU A 223 -4.24 -7.62 -3.54
CA LEU A 223 -4.34 -6.65 -2.44
C LEU A 223 -3.95 -7.28 -1.09
N ARG A 224 -4.27 -8.56 -0.87
CA ARG A 224 -3.84 -9.32 0.31
C ARG A 224 -2.31 -9.36 0.40
N GLN A 225 -1.62 -9.56 -0.71
CA GLN A 225 -0.15 -9.57 -0.72
C GLN A 225 0.45 -8.24 -0.22
N PHE A 226 -0.14 -7.10 -0.63
CA PHE A 226 0.28 -5.80 -0.12
C PHE A 226 0.07 -5.69 1.39
N LEU A 227 -1.08 -6.11 1.91
CA LEU A 227 -1.37 -6.08 3.35
C LEU A 227 -0.42 -6.97 4.15
N VAL A 228 -0.13 -8.17 3.66
CA VAL A 228 0.81 -9.12 4.28
C VAL A 228 2.21 -8.51 4.38
N ARG A 229 2.72 -8.01 3.25
CA ARG A 229 4.05 -7.40 3.21
C ARG A 229 4.13 -6.09 3.97
N PHE A 230 3.02 -5.36 4.07
CA PHE A 230 2.92 -4.16 4.88
C PHE A 230 3.07 -4.48 6.38
N VAL A 231 2.39 -5.52 6.88
CA VAL A 231 2.56 -5.99 8.27
C VAL A 231 3.96 -6.54 8.50
N LEU A 232 4.51 -7.29 7.54
CA LEU A 232 5.89 -7.78 7.62
C LEU A 232 6.91 -6.62 7.66
N CYS A 233 6.70 -5.57 6.86
CA CYS A 233 7.48 -4.34 6.91
C CYS A 233 7.43 -3.72 8.32
N GLN A 234 6.23 -3.54 8.90
CA GLN A 234 6.09 -3.04 10.28
C GLN A 234 6.87 -3.90 11.28
N SER A 235 6.77 -5.22 11.16
CA SER A 235 7.41 -6.18 12.07
C SER A 235 8.94 -6.10 12.00
N LEU A 236 9.50 -6.13 10.77
CA LEU A 236 10.94 -6.05 10.53
C LEU A 236 11.51 -4.69 10.96
N LEU A 237 10.81 -3.60 10.66
CA LEU A 237 11.24 -2.27 11.10
C LEU A 237 11.19 -2.14 12.62
N ARG A 238 10.14 -2.61 13.29
CA ARG A 238 10.07 -2.58 14.78
C ARG A 238 11.11 -3.45 15.46
N ALA A 239 11.56 -4.53 14.82
CA ALA A 239 12.63 -5.38 15.32
C ALA A 239 14.04 -4.79 15.10
N HIS A 240 14.18 -3.81 14.19
CA HIS A 240 15.46 -3.23 13.83
C HIS A 240 15.90 -2.12 14.80
N THR A 241 17.12 -2.22 15.32
CA THR A 241 17.63 -1.34 16.40
C THR A 241 17.68 0.15 16.05
N ALA A 242 17.90 0.50 14.78
CA ALA A 242 17.89 1.89 14.31
C ALA A 242 16.49 2.54 14.26
N PHE A 243 15.41 1.75 14.18
CA PHE A 243 14.06 2.26 14.01
C PHE A 243 13.36 2.32 15.37
N GLN A 244 13.38 3.50 16.02
CA GLN A 244 12.85 3.68 17.38
C GLN A 244 11.74 4.74 17.50
N ASN A 245 11.48 5.51 16.44
CA ASN A 245 10.47 6.57 16.43
C ASN A 245 9.24 6.10 15.66
N GLU A 246 8.04 6.45 16.14
CA GLU A 246 6.78 6.12 15.45
C GLU A 246 6.72 6.64 14.00
N LYS A 247 7.41 7.75 13.71
CA LYS A 247 7.53 8.28 12.34
C LYS A 247 8.29 7.37 11.38
N HIS A 248 9.08 6.43 11.90
CA HIS A 248 9.86 5.49 11.11
C HIS A 248 9.05 4.27 10.67
N TYR A 249 7.82 4.10 11.16
CA TYR A 249 6.98 2.97 10.83
C TYR A 249 5.89 3.38 9.83
N PRO A 250 5.58 2.50 8.86
CA PRO A 250 4.42 2.73 8.02
C PRO A 250 3.14 2.56 8.87
N THR A 251 2.10 3.29 8.50
CA THR A 251 0.80 3.30 9.21
C THR A 251 -0.34 3.07 8.22
N SER A 252 -1.53 2.73 8.72
CA SER A 252 -2.69 2.47 7.87
C SER A 252 -3.95 3.16 8.36
N SER A 253 -4.90 3.40 7.46
CA SER A 253 -6.27 3.85 7.74
C SER A 253 -7.27 2.96 7.00
N PRO A 254 -8.09 2.14 7.70
CA PRO A 254 -8.09 1.94 9.16
C PRO A 254 -6.77 1.42 9.70
N SER A 255 -6.50 1.72 10.97
CA SER A 255 -5.33 1.21 11.66
C SER A 255 -5.46 -0.30 11.84
N LEU A 256 -4.44 -1.03 11.40
CA LEU A 256 -4.32 -2.47 11.64
C LEU A 256 -4.03 -2.74 13.13
N PRO A 257 -4.58 -3.81 13.72
CA PRO A 257 -4.26 -4.20 15.10
C PRO A 257 -2.75 -4.41 15.31
N SER A 258 -2.21 -3.90 16.41
CA SER A 258 -0.78 -4.08 16.75
C SER A 258 -0.36 -5.54 16.90
N GLY A 259 -1.28 -6.41 17.33
CA GLY A 259 -1.07 -7.85 17.42
C GLY A 259 -0.80 -8.55 16.08
N LEU A 260 -0.94 -7.86 14.94
CA LEU A 260 -0.52 -8.40 13.64
C LEU A 260 0.98 -8.24 13.38
N SER A 261 1.61 -7.17 13.89
CA SER A 261 3.01 -6.83 13.61
C SER A 261 3.96 -7.10 14.79
N VAL A 262 3.41 -7.37 15.98
CA VAL A 262 4.20 -7.64 17.18
C VAL A 262 3.73 -8.96 17.79
N THR A 263 4.26 -10.07 17.27
CA THR A 263 4.02 -11.42 17.80
C THR A 263 5.34 -12.11 18.13
N THR A 264 5.28 -13.05 19.07
CA THR A 264 6.46 -13.83 19.47
C THR A 264 6.94 -14.72 18.32
N GLU A 265 6.02 -15.29 17.57
CA GLU A 265 6.29 -16.18 16.43
C GLU A 265 7.03 -15.44 15.31
N LEU A 266 6.56 -14.25 14.92
CA LEU A 266 7.24 -13.42 13.93
C LEU A 266 8.62 -12.98 14.44
N PHE A 267 8.71 -12.57 15.70
CA PHE A 267 9.99 -12.16 16.28
C PHE A 267 11.04 -13.28 16.25
N VAL A 268 10.66 -14.52 16.58
CA VAL A 268 11.56 -15.68 16.51
C VAL A 268 12.03 -15.94 15.07
N LYS A 269 11.14 -15.86 14.07
CA LYS A 269 11.52 -16.01 12.66
C LYS A 269 12.42 -14.87 12.17
N ILE A 270 12.20 -13.64 12.63
CA ILE A 270 13.10 -12.50 12.33
C ILE A 270 14.48 -12.75 12.92
N GLN A 271 14.60 -13.29 14.14
CA GLN A 271 15.89 -13.65 14.71
C GLN A 271 16.60 -14.76 13.92
N GLN A 272 15.86 -15.75 13.41
CA GLN A 272 16.41 -16.79 12.54
C GLN A 272 16.91 -16.20 11.22
N LEU A 273 16.14 -15.29 10.62
CA LEU A 273 16.53 -14.58 9.40
C LEU A 273 17.85 -13.80 9.60
N VAL A 274 17.97 -13.05 10.69
CA VAL A 274 19.19 -12.29 11.00
C VAL A 274 20.40 -13.21 11.14
N LYS A 275 20.24 -14.38 11.79
CA LYS A 275 21.32 -15.38 11.93
C LYS A 275 21.71 -16.07 10.63
N GLU A 276 20.78 -16.20 9.69
CA GLU A 276 21.07 -16.80 8.38
C GLU A 276 21.73 -15.82 7.42
N ALA A 277 21.44 -14.52 7.58
CA ALA A 277 21.92 -13.47 6.71
C ALA A 277 23.29 -12.90 7.09
N HIS A 278 23.77 -13.15 8.32
CA HIS A 278 25.06 -12.72 8.87
C HIS A 278 25.92 -13.92 9.27
#